data_AF-A0A7X0PA23-F1
#
_entry.id   AF-A0A7X0PA23-F1
#
_cell.length_a   1.000
_cell.length_b   1.000
_cell.length_c   1.000
_cell.angle_alpha   90.00
_cell.angle_beta   90.00
_cell.angle_gamma   90.00
#
_symmetry.space_group_name_H-M   'P 1'
#
loop_
_entity.id
_entity.type
_entity.pdbx_description
1 polymer ?
#
loop_
_entity_poly.entity_id
_entity_poly.type
_entity_poly.pdbx_seq_one_letter_code
_entity_poly.pdbx_strand_id
1 'polypeptide(L)'
;MSNKNVISTKFAGNKVCVSSASICIWTTSYMRCKSARGFTLIELMIVVAIIGVLAAVALPAYQDFVIRTRVSEAVMAADPAKERLVEGFQTGGIAGMNAAAAIYNAIPAANKSSKYVGGVAITASATPWPVVVSLSSSPGNGFPTGLHGRTIVFSPNIEGAVPVATSTGTLDWACASASATVATSRGMANRTLGTLPAKYAPSECR
;
A
#
# COMPACT_ATOMS: atom_id res chain seq x y z
N MET A 1 46.56 13.60 50.11
CA MET A 1 46.31 13.37 48.67
C MET A 1 44.93 13.89 48.31
N SER A 2 44.86 14.63 47.20
CA SER A 2 43.68 15.13 46.47
C SER A 2 42.77 16.15 47.18
N ASN A 3 42.90 17.45 46.90
CA ASN A 3 42.44 18.20 45.71
C ASN A 3 41.08 18.87 45.96
N LYS A 4 41.07 20.19 46.20
CA LYS A 4 39.91 21.06 45.92
C LYS A 4 40.36 22.47 45.49
N ASN A 5 39.87 22.82 44.30
CA ASN A 5 39.26 24.10 43.94
C ASN A 5 40.14 25.33 43.67
N VAL A 6 40.72 25.30 42.47
CA VAL A 6 40.59 26.28 41.37
C VAL A 6 39.88 27.62 41.69
N ILE A 7 40.71 28.66 41.79
CA ILE A 7 40.76 29.91 40.98
C ILE A 7 39.50 30.79 40.90
N SER A 8 39.42 31.72 41.85
CA SER A 8 39.56 33.18 41.69
C SER A 8 39.30 33.83 40.31
N THR A 9 38.30 34.70 40.33
CA THR A 9 38.17 36.01 39.65
C THR A 9 38.14 36.10 38.12
N LYS A 10 36.97 36.47 37.59
CA LYS A 10 36.88 37.40 36.45
C LYS A 10 35.88 38.53 36.73
N PHE A 11 36.40 39.74 36.59
CA PHE A 11 35.74 41.03 36.58
C PHE A 11 34.64 41.12 35.51
N ALA A 12 33.52 41.75 35.84
CA ALA A 12 32.79 42.70 34.98
C ALA A 12 31.55 43.23 35.73
N GLY A 13 31.78 43.97 36.81
CA GLY A 13 30.73 44.69 37.52
C GLY A 13 31.02 46.18 37.46
N ASN A 14 30.51 46.83 36.42
CA ASN A 14 30.64 48.26 36.18
C ASN A 14 29.99 49.05 37.34
N LYS A 15 30.78 49.40 38.35
CA LYS A 15 30.39 50.32 39.42
C LYS A 15 31.41 51.44 39.49
N VAL A 16 31.08 52.54 38.85
CA VAL A 16 31.68 53.84 39.09
C VAL A 16 30.89 54.48 40.23
N CYS A 17 31.51 54.62 41.40
CA CYS A 17 31.03 55.52 42.45
C CYS A 17 31.84 56.81 42.37
N VAL A 18 31.22 57.94 42.02
CA VAL A 18 31.81 59.27 42.17
C VAL A 18 31.04 60.02 43.26
N SER A 19 31.82 60.55 44.20
CA SER A 19 31.41 61.26 45.40
C SER A 19 30.93 62.68 45.10
N SER A 20 29.85 63.06 45.79
CA SER A 20 29.31 64.41 45.96
C SER A 20 28.35 64.91 44.86
N ALA A 21 27.25 65.49 45.33
CA ALA A 21 26.04 65.92 44.63
C ALA A 21 25.00 64.82 44.32
N SER A 22 23.88 64.94 45.04
CA SER A 22 22.63 64.19 44.88
C SER A 22 22.22 64.03 43.42
N ILE A 23 22.22 62.79 42.92
CA ILE A 23 21.34 62.30 41.85
C ILE A 23 21.53 60.76 41.76
N CYS A 24 20.56 60.01 42.28
CA CYS A 24 20.40 58.60 41.93
C CYS A 24 19.63 58.53 40.61
N ILE A 25 20.35 58.51 39.48
CA ILE A 25 19.73 58.16 38.20
C ILE A 25 19.45 56.66 38.27
N TRP A 26 18.16 56.30 38.31
CA TRP A 26 17.73 54.96 37.95
C TRP A 26 18.15 54.74 36.50
N THR A 27 19.24 54.01 36.28
CA THR A 27 19.48 53.38 34.99
C THR A 27 18.44 52.29 34.83
N THR A 28 17.26 52.67 34.35
CA THR A 28 16.31 51.74 33.75
C THR A 28 17.05 51.03 32.63
N SER A 29 17.54 49.83 32.93
CA SER A 29 18.06 48.93 31.93
C SER A 29 16.94 48.70 30.92
N TYR A 30 17.02 49.35 29.77
CA TYR A 30 16.09 49.16 28.66
C TYR A 30 16.23 47.71 28.21
N MET A 31 15.38 46.84 28.75
CA MET A 31 15.26 45.46 28.33
C MET A 31 14.75 45.49 26.88
N ARG A 32 15.66 45.27 25.94
CA ARG A 32 15.37 45.28 24.50
C ARG A 32 14.49 44.07 24.19
N CYS A 33 13.18 44.26 24.17
CA CYS A 33 12.25 43.26 23.65
C CYS A 33 12.60 43.05 22.17
N LYS A 34 13.23 41.92 21.83
CA LYS A 34 13.34 41.51 20.43
C LYS A 34 11.92 41.42 19.90
N SER A 35 11.56 42.30 18.96
CA SER A 35 10.32 42.18 18.19
C SER A 35 10.25 40.77 17.62
N ALA A 36 9.37 39.95 18.18
CA ALA A 36 9.01 38.68 17.58
C ALA A 36 8.25 39.03 16.31
N ARG A 37 8.92 38.87 15.15
CA ARG A 37 8.27 38.91 13.84
C ARG A 37 7.36 37.69 13.77
N GLY A 38 6.13 37.84 14.25
CA GLY A 38 5.11 36.79 14.19
C GLY A 38 4.65 36.57 12.75
N PHE A 39 4.24 35.34 12.47
CA PHE A 39 3.59 34.94 11.21
C PHE A 39 2.33 35.79 11.03
N THR A 40 2.16 36.43 9.88
CA THR A 40 0.97 37.27 9.67
C THR A 40 -0.24 36.39 9.39
N LEU A 41 -1.44 36.81 9.83
CA LEU A 41 -2.67 36.06 9.58
C LEU A 41 -2.91 35.90 8.07
N ILE A 42 -2.54 36.91 7.28
CA ILE A 42 -2.64 36.88 5.82
C ILE A 42 -1.70 35.86 5.17
N GLU A 43 -0.49 35.68 5.70
CA GLU A 43 0.45 34.65 5.24
C GLU A 43 -0.13 33.25 5.48
N LEU A 44 -0.79 33.04 6.62
CA LEU A 44 -1.44 31.77 6.93
C LEU A 44 -2.65 31.51 6.02
N MET A 45 -3.46 32.53 5.71
CA MET A 45 -4.63 32.34 4.82
C MET A 45 -4.22 31.93 3.40
N ILE A 46 -3.15 32.53 2.86
CA ILE A 46 -2.66 32.17 1.52
C ILE A 46 -2.15 30.73 1.51
N VAL A 47 -1.42 30.32 2.54
CA VAL A 47 -0.92 28.94 2.65
C VAL A 47 -2.07 27.93 2.71
N VAL A 48 -3.09 28.19 3.53
CA VAL A 48 -4.28 27.32 3.62
C VAL A 48 -5.05 27.28 2.29
N ALA A 49 -5.15 28.41 1.58
CA ALA A 49 -5.78 28.46 0.27
C ALA A 49 -5.07 27.58 -0.76
N ILE A 50 -3.73 27.64 -0.81
CA ILE A 50 -2.93 26.81 -1.73
C ILE A 50 -3.05 25.31 -1.36
N ILE A 51 -2.93 24.97 -0.08
CA ILE A 51 -3.09 23.58 0.39
C ILE A 51 -4.49 23.05 0.07
N GLY A 52 -5.53 23.87 0.20
CA GLY A 52 -6.91 23.49 -0.13
C GLY A 52 -7.08 23.07 -1.59
N VAL A 53 -6.51 23.83 -2.53
CA VAL A 53 -6.55 23.49 -3.97
C VAL A 53 -5.77 22.21 -4.26
N LEU A 54 -4.57 22.07 -3.70
CA LEU A 54 -3.75 20.87 -3.89
C LEU A 54 -4.43 19.61 -3.32
N ALA A 55 -5.04 19.71 -2.14
CA ALA A 55 -5.75 18.61 -1.50
C ALA A 55 -6.95 18.13 -2.33
N ALA A 56 -7.72 19.05 -2.92
CA ALA A 56 -8.88 18.71 -3.74
C ALA A 56 -8.53 17.82 -4.94
N VAL A 57 -7.36 18.02 -5.56
CA VAL A 57 -6.89 17.22 -6.70
C VAL A 57 -6.18 15.93 -6.23
N ALA A 58 -5.43 15.99 -5.12
CA ALA A 58 -4.61 14.88 -4.66
C ALA A 58 -5.40 13.76 -3.95
N LEU A 59 -6.46 14.12 -3.21
CA LEU A 59 -7.26 13.16 -2.42
C LEU A 59 -7.85 11.99 -3.23
N PRO A 60 -8.53 12.20 -4.38
CA PRO A 60 -9.12 11.08 -5.13
C PRO A 60 -8.05 10.11 -5.65
N ALA A 61 -6.91 10.62 -6.11
CA ALA A 61 -5.81 9.77 -6.58
C ALA A 61 -5.17 8.95 -5.42
N TYR A 62 -5.07 9.54 -4.23
CA TYR A 62 -4.56 8.85 -3.05
C TYR A 62 -5.48 7.70 -2.61
N GLN A 63 -6.80 7.90 -2.67
CA GLN A 63 -7.77 6.84 -2.35
C GLN A 63 -7.64 5.65 -3.30
N ASP A 64 -7.52 5.91 -4.61
CA ASP A 64 -7.33 4.86 -5.61
C ASP A 64 -6.02 4.08 -5.39
N PHE A 65 -4.94 4.77 -4.98
CA PHE A 65 -3.68 4.12 -4.62
C PHE A 65 -3.83 3.20 -3.41
N VAL A 66 -4.48 3.66 -2.33
CA VAL A 66 -4.71 2.85 -1.13
C VAL A 66 -5.60 1.64 -1.41
N ILE A 67 -6.57 1.77 -2.33
CA ILE A 67 -7.38 0.63 -2.77
C ILE A 67 -6.48 -0.39 -3.48
N ARG A 68 -5.63 0.04 -4.41
CA ARG A 68 -4.72 -0.83 -5.16
C ARG A 68 -3.72 -1.56 -4.25
N THR A 69 -3.19 -0.92 -3.21
CA THR A 69 -2.28 -1.57 -2.25
C THR A 69 -2.98 -2.61 -1.38
N ARG A 70 -4.28 -2.47 -1.12
CA ARG A 70 -5.06 -3.51 -0.46
C ARG A 70 -5.40 -4.65 -1.41
N VAL A 71 -5.65 -4.34 -2.67
CA VAL A 71 -5.87 -5.34 -3.72
C VAL A 71 -4.61 -6.17 -3.98
N SER A 72 -3.39 -5.65 -3.77
CA SER A 72 -2.19 -6.49 -3.86
C SER A 72 -2.14 -7.61 -2.82
N GLU A 73 -2.84 -7.49 -1.68
CA GLU A 73 -3.01 -8.61 -0.75
C GLU A 73 -3.77 -9.77 -1.42
N ALA A 74 -4.76 -9.46 -2.25
CA ALA A 74 -5.51 -10.45 -3.02
C ALA A 74 -4.62 -11.19 -4.05
N VAL A 75 -3.62 -10.50 -4.61
CA VAL A 75 -2.64 -11.14 -5.50
C VAL A 75 -1.81 -12.18 -4.75
N MET A 76 -1.34 -11.85 -3.54
CA MET A 76 -0.57 -12.76 -2.69
C MET A 76 -1.43 -13.92 -2.17
N ALA A 77 -2.70 -13.67 -1.88
CA ALA A 77 -3.64 -14.72 -1.45
C ALA A 77 -3.86 -15.80 -2.53
N ALA A 78 -3.61 -15.49 -3.81
CA ALA A 78 -3.70 -16.46 -4.89
C ALA A 78 -2.54 -17.47 -4.91
N ASP A 79 -1.39 -17.13 -4.33
CA ASP A 79 -0.15 -17.90 -4.51
C ASP A 79 -0.24 -19.35 -4.01
N PRO A 80 -0.88 -19.66 -2.85
CA PRO A 80 -1.07 -21.04 -2.44
C PRO A 80 -1.90 -21.88 -3.43
N ALA A 81 -2.85 -21.26 -4.15
CA ALA A 81 -3.62 -21.96 -5.17
C ALA A 81 -2.76 -22.23 -6.42
N LYS A 82 -1.92 -21.26 -6.81
CA LYS A 82 -0.99 -21.39 -7.93
C LYS A 82 0.04 -22.47 -7.67
N GLU A 83 0.63 -22.50 -6.48
CA GLU A 83 1.63 -23.50 -6.07
C GLU A 83 1.06 -24.92 -6.16
N ARG A 84 -0.18 -25.13 -5.68
CA ARG A 84 -0.86 -26.43 -5.81
C ARG A 84 -1.05 -26.86 -7.25
N LEU A 85 -1.42 -25.93 -8.13
CA LEU A 85 -1.58 -26.22 -9.55
C LEU A 85 -0.22 -26.53 -10.21
N VAL A 86 0.84 -25.83 -9.84
CA VAL A 86 2.20 -26.11 -10.31
C VAL A 86 2.68 -27.48 -9.83
N GLU A 87 2.48 -27.82 -8.56
CA GLU A 87 2.80 -29.14 -7.98
C GLU A 87 2.02 -30.25 -8.71
N GLY A 88 0.72 -30.04 -8.93
CA GLY A 88 -0.13 -30.96 -9.70
C GLY A 88 0.38 -31.15 -11.14
N PHE A 89 0.78 -30.06 -11.79
CA PHE A 89 1.35 -30.14 -13.13
C PHE A 89 2.69 -30.90 -13.17
N GLN A 90 3.56 -30.69 -12.19
CA GLN A 90 4.86 -31.37 -12.12
C GLN A 90 4.73 -32.87 -11.83
N THR A 91 3.73 -33.27 -11.05
CA THR A 91 3.54 -34.68 -10.65
C THR A 91 2.75 -35.51 -11.65
N GLY A 92 1.78 -34.91 -12.35
CA GLY A 92 0.86 -35.65 -13.23
C GLY A 92 0.36 -34.87 -14.44
N GLY A 93 1.06 -33.81 -14.84
CA GLY A 93 0.64 -32.92 -15.92
C GLY A 93 -0.75 -32.33 -15.66
N ILE A 94 -1.55 -32.23 -16.72
CA ILE A 94 -2.90 -31.68 -16.64
C ILE A 94 -3.84 -32.48 -15.72
N ALA A 95 -3.70 -33.81 -15.68
CA ALA A 95 -4.50 -34.63 -14.78
C ALA A 95 -4.19 -34.32 -13.30
N GLY A 96 -2.92 -34.07 -12.99
CA GLY A 96 -2.50 -33.64 -11.66
C GLY A 96 -3.01 -32.23 -11.31
N MET A 97 -3.10 -31.31 -12.27
CA MET A 97 -3.75 -30.00 -12.07
C MET A 97 -5.24 -30.13 -11.70
N ASN A 98 -5.98 -31.03 -12.36
CA ASN A 98 -7.40 -31.30 -12.04
C ASN A 98 -7.56 -31.79 -10.60
N ALA A 99 -6.72 -32.73 -10.18
CA ALA A 99 -6.73 -33.26 -8.82
C ALA A 99 -6.37 -32.17 -7.80
N ALA A 100 -5.32 -31.38 -8.07
CA ALA A 100 -4.91 -30.27 -7.22
C ALA A 100 -6.01 -29.22 -7.07
N ALA A 101 -6.72 -28.88 -8.15
CA ALA A 101 -7.85 -27.96 -8.12
C ALA A 101 -8.98 -28.47 -7.22
N ALA A 102 -9.33 -29.75 -7.34
CA ALA A 102 -10.36 -30.37 -6.50
C ALA A 102 -9.97 -30.36 -5.01
N ILE A 103 -8.73 -30.72 -4.69
CA ILE A 103 -8.20 -30.72 -3.31
C ILE A 103 -8.22 -29.29 -2.74
N TYR A 104 -7.74 -28.31 -3.51
CA TYR A 104 -7.71 -26.92 -3.05
C TYR A 104 -9.12 -26.40 -2.78
N ASN A 105 -10.08 -26.69 -3.65
CA ASN A 105 -11.47 -26.27 -3.47
C ASN A 105 -12.16 -26.93 -2.27
N ALA A 106 -11.77 -28.15 -1.89
CA ALA A 106 -12.29 -28.82 -0.70
C ALA A 106 -11.88 -28.15 0.62
N ILE A 107 -10.81 -27.34 0.62
CA ILE A 107 -10.43 -26.54 1.79
C ILE A 107 -11.56 -25.54 2.09
N PRO A 108 -12.00 -25.39 3.35
CA PRO A 108 -13.03 -24.41 3.71
C PRO A 108 -12.67 -22.98 3.30
N ALA A 109 -13.64 -22.22 2.80
CA ALA A 109 -13.43 -20.83 2.36
C ALA A 109 -12.91 -19.92 3.48
N ALA A 110 -13.30 -20.18 4.73
CA ALA A 110 -12.81 -19.46 5.91
C ALA A 110 -11.29 -19.55 6.10
N ASN A 111 -10.66 -20.64 5.63
CA ASN A 111 -9.21 -20.84 5.71
C ASN A 111 -8.47 -20.17 4.54
N LYS A 112 -9.21 -19.59 3.60
CA LYS A 112 -8.71 -18.97 2.36
C LYS A 112 -9.16 -17.49 2.25
N SER A 113 -9.50 -16.89 3.38
CA SER A 113 -9.96 -15.50 3.49
C SER A 113 -9.04 -14.68 4.40
N SER A 114 -8.98 -13.38 4.16
CA SER A 114 -8.21 -12.41 4.94
C SER A 114 -8.99 -11.11 5.10
N LYS A 115 -8.37 -10.04 5.63
CA LYS A 115 -9.04 -8.76 5.91
C LYS A 115 -9.68 -8.12 4.66
N TYR A 116 -9.05 -8.26 3.51
CA TYR A 116 -9.54 -7.73 2.22
C TYR A 116 -9.87 -8.81 1.19
N VAL A 117 -9.70 -10.09 1.53
CA VAL A 117 -9.97 -11.24 0.65
C VAL A 117 -11.14 -12.04 1.20
N GLY A 118 -12.21 -12.16 0.41
CA GLY A 118 -13.41 -12.93 0.77
C GLY A 118 -13.23 -14.44 0.58
N GLY A 119 -12.26 -14.85 -0.23
CA GLY A 119 -12.00 -16.25 -0.51
C GLY A 119 -11.23 -16.44 -1.82
N VAL A 120 -10.55 -17.57 -1.93
CA VAL A 120 -9.86 -18.03 -3.14
C VAL A 120 -10.45 -19.37 -3.57
N ALA A 121 -10.83 -19.47 -4.83
CA ALA A 121 -11.42 -20.68 -5.41
C ALA A 121 -10.94 -20.90 -6.84
N ILE A 122 -10.79 -22.16 -7.23
CA ILE A 122 -10.51 -22.54 -8.62
C ILE A 122 -11.85 -22.94 -9.25
N THR A 123 -12.49 -22.02 -9.98
CA THR A 123 -13.91 -22.19 -10.32
C THR A 123 -14.19 -23.28 -11.36
N ALA A 124 -13.16 -23.74 -12.08
CA ALA A 124 -13.22 -24.96 -12.88
C ALA A 124 -12.09 -25.92 -12.48
N SER A 125 -12.44 -27.16 -12.11
CA SER A 125 -11.46 -28.23 -11.86
C SER A 125 -10.94 -28.89 -13.15
N ALA A 126 -11.04 -28.17 -14.27
CA ALA A 126 -10.60 -28.52 -15.62
C ALA A 126 -10.24 -27.23 -16.38
N THR A 127 -9.65 -27.36 -17.58
CA THR A 127 -9.32 -26.22 -18.45
C THR A 127 -10.48 -25.21 -18.49
N PRO A 128 -10.29 -23.92 -18.10
CA PRO A 128 -9.01 -23.20 -17.97
C PRO A 128 -8.40 -23.05 -16.56
N TRP A 129 -8.87 -23.76 -15.52
CA TRP A 129 -8.46 -23.58 -14.10
C TRP A 129 -8.32 -22.13 -13.61
N PRO A 130 -9.35 -21.29 -13.77
CA PRO A 130 -9.31 -19.91 -13.30
C PRO A 130 -9.28 -19.88 -11.77
N VAL A 131 -8.16 -19.43 -11.21
CA VAL A 131 -7.97 -19.11 -9.79
C VAL A 131 -8.62 -17.75 -9.54
N VAL A 132 -9.80 -17.76 -8.96
CA VAL A 132 -10.59 -16.55 -8.67
C VAL A 132 -10.35 -16.15 -7.23
N VAL A 133 -9.88 -14.92 -7.05
CA VAL A 133 -9.79 -14.27 -5.73
C VAL A 133 -10.90 -13.25 -5.62
N SER A 134 -11.74 -13.39 -4.60
CA SER A 134 -12.82 -12.46 -4.29
C SER A 134 -12.37 -11.45 -3.23
N LEU A 135 -12.76 -10.19 -3.40
CA LEU A 135 -12.48 -9.14 -2.43
C LEU A 135 -13.55 -9.08 -1.33
N SER A 136 -13.11 -8.84 -0.11
CA SER A 136 -13.97 -8.59 1.05
C SER A 136 -13.87 -7.13 1.46
N SER A 137 -15.03 -6.48 1.56
CA SER A 137 -15.16 -5.08 1.99
C SER A 137 -16.19 -5.00 3.10
N SER A 138 -15.84 -4.35 4.21
CA SER A 138 -16.80 -4.06 5.27
C SER A 138 -16.63 -2.61 5.71
N PRO A 139 -17.69 -1.96 6.24
CA PRO A 139 -17.57 -0.58 6.73
C PRO A 139 -16.40 -0.38 7.72
N GLY A 140 -16.03 -1.43 8.47
CA GLY A 140 -14.95 -1.40 9.45
C GLY A 140 -13.53 -1.64 8.92
N ASN A 141 -13.37 -2.15 7.68
CA ASN A 141 -12.03 -2.37 7.11
C ASN A 141 -11.54 -1.17 6.26
N GLY A 142 -12.36 -0.11 6.14
CA GLY A 142 -12.05 1.11 5.41
C GLY A 142 -11.94 0.92 3.90
N PHE A 143 -12.36 -0.23 3.36
CA PHE A 143 -12.32 -0.55 1.94
C PHE A 143 -13.69 -0.22 1.30
N PRO A 144 -13.74 0.35 0.09
CA PRO A 144 -15.00 0.76 -0.52
C PRO A 144 -15.97 -0.42 -0.68
N THR A 145 -17.20 -0.26 -0.19
CA THR A 145 -18.22 -1.32 -0.21
C THR A 145 -18.64 -1.73 -1.62
N GLY A 146 -18.53 -0.83 -2.59
CA GLY A 146 -18.78 -1.13 -4.01
C GLY A 146 -17.79 -2.12 -4.65
N LEU A 147 -16.71 -2.46 -3.94
CA LEU A 147 -15.73 -3.46 -4.35
C LEU A 147 -15.96 -4.84 -3.70
N HIS A 148 -16.97 -4.99 -2.84
CA HIS A 148 -17.33 -6.28 -2.25
C HIS A 148 -17.58 -7.32 -3.35
N GLY A 149 -17.00 -8.52 -3.21
CA GLY A 149 -17.22 -9.62 -4.14
C GLY A 149 -16.64 -9.40 -5.54
N ARG A 150 -15.97 -8.28 -5.80
CA ARG A 150 -15.22 -8.08 -7.05
C ARG A 150 -14.04 -9.03 -7.08
N THR A 151 -13.68 -9.47 -8.28
CA THR A 151 -12.74 -10.57 -8.47
C THR A 151 -11.54 -10.18 -9.32
N ILE A 152 -10.40 -10.72 -8.95
CA ILE A 152 -9.21 -10.85 -9.80
C ILE A 152 -9.04 -12.33 -10.11
N VAL A 153 -8.65 -12.65 -11.34
CA VAL A 153 -8.52 -14.02 -11.81
C VAL A 153 -7.11 -14.27 -12.30
N PHE A 154 -6.52 -15.36 -11.84
CA PHE A 154 -5.27 -15.91 -12.38
C PHE A 154 -5.57 -17.15 -13.20
N SER A 155 -5.03 -17.21 -14.41
CA SER A 155 -5.25 -18.31 -15.35
C SER A 155 -3.90 -18.91 -15.76
N PRO A 156 -3.70 -20.23 -15.60
CA PRO A 156 -2.45 -20.88 -16.02
C PRO A 156 -2.38 -20.95 -17.54
N ASN A 157 -1.18 -20.72 -18.08
CA ASN A 157 -0.82 -20.90 -19.48
C ASN A 157 0.38 -21.85 -19.53
N ILE A 158 0.53 -22.59 -20.63
CA ILE A 158 1.74 -23.35 -20.91
C ILE A 158 2.31 -22.78 -22.21
N GLU A 159 3.49 -22.18 -22.13
CA GLU A 159 4.13 -21.48 -23.25
C GLU A 159 3.20 -20.45 -23.92
N GLY A 160 2.41 -19.74 -23.11
CA GLY A 160 1.42 -18.75 -23.57
C GLY A 160 0.13 -19.33 -24.16
N ALA A 161 -0.01 -20.65 -24.29
CA ALA A 161 -1.23 -21.30 -24.78
C ALA A 161 -2.17 -21.74 -23.65
N VAL A 162 -3.43 -21.98 -23.99
CA VAL A 162 -4.41 -22.60 -23.07
C VAL A 162 -3.96 -24.05 -22.81
N PRO A 163 -3.77 -24.46 -21.54
CA PRO A 163 -3.31 -25.82 -21.25
C PRO A 163 -4.33 -26.88 -21.70
N VAL A 164 -3.85 -27.86 -22.47
CA VAL A 164 -4.59 -29.04 -22.95
C VAL A 164 -3.91 -30.31 -22.47
N ALA A 165 -4.60 -31.45 -22.49
CA ALA A 165 -4.14 -32.70 -21.87
C ALA A 165 -2.71 -33.14 -22.24
N THR A 166 -2.23 -32.79 -23.44
CA THR A 166 -0.89 -33.12 -23.95
C THR A 166 0.13 -31.98 -23.79
N SER A 167 -0.24 -30.87 -23.16
CA SER A 167 0.64 -29.73 -22.98
C SER A 167 1.84 -30.08 -22.12
N THR A 168 3.02 -29.73 -22.62
CA THR A 168 4.31 -29.84 -21.96
C THR A 168 5.01 -28.49 -22.04
N GLY A 169 5.86 -28.16 -21.06
CA GLY A 169 6.60 -26.91 -21.06
C GLY A 169 6.52 -26.18 -19.71
N THR A 170 6.82 -24.89 -19.71
CA THR A 170 6.77 -24.05 -18.52
C THR A 170 5.36 -23.54 -18.27
N LEU A 171 4.95 -23.54 -17.01
CA LEU A 171 3.66 -23.00 -16.58
C LEU A 171 3.81 -21.52 -16.21
N ASP A 172 3.09 -20.68 -16.93
CA ASP A 172 3.03 -19.23 -16.75
C ASP A 172 1.65 -18.78 -16.27
N TRP A 173 1.56 -17.61 -15.64
CA TRP A 173 0.31 -17.10 -15.08
C TRP A 173 -0.14 -15.79 -15.74
N ALA A 174 -1.34 -15.81 -16.29
CA ALA A 174 -2.06 -14.60 -16.67
C ALA A 174 -2.85 -14.08 -15.48
N CYS A 175 -2.71 -12.78 -15.19
CA CYS A 175 -3.63 -12.11 -14.28
C CYS A 175 -4.59 -11.24 -15.09
N ALA A 176 -5.86 -11.25 -14.71
CA ALA A 176 -6.89 -10.42 -15.29
C ALA A 176 -7.82 -9.85 -14.21
N SER A 177 -8.11 -8.57 -14.35
CA SER A 177 -9.20 -7.88 -13.67
C SER A 177 -10.39 -7.81 -14.64
N ALA A 178 -11.18 -6.74 -14.62
CA ALA A 178 -12.14 -6.45 -15.71
C ALA A 178 -11.45 -6.23 -17.07
N SER A 179 -10.12 -6.08 -17.07
CA SER A 179 -9.27 -6.02 -18.26
C SER A 179 -8.10 -7.00 -18.12
N ALA A 180 -7.58 -7.43 -19.28
CA ALA A 180 -6.44 -8.34 -19.42
C ALA A 180 -5.45 -7.83 -20.48
N THR A 181 -5.27 -6.51 -20.55
CA THR A 181 -4.42 -5.86 -21.56
C THR A 181 -2.96 -6.30 -21.43
N VAL A 182 -2.45 -6.43 -20.21
CA VAL A 182 -1.08 -6.88 -19.95
C VAL A 182 -0.92 -8.36 -20.29
N ALA A 183 -1.87 -9.20 -19.90
CA ALA A 183 -1.86 -10.61 -20.31
C ALA A 183 -1.88 -10.78 -21.83
N THR A 184 -2.65 -9.94 -22.51
CA THR A 184 -2.71 -9.89 -23.98
C THR A 184 -1.37 -9.47 -24.59
N SER A 185 -0.74 -8.42 -24.07
CA SER A 185 0.58 -7.96 -24.54
C SER A 185 1.70 -8.98 -24.32
N ARG A 186 1.54 -9.87 -23.33
CA ARG A 186 2.46 -10.97 -23.04
C ARG A 186 2.18 -12.23 -23.86
N GLY A 187 1.21 -12.19 -24.79
CA GLY A 187 0.87 -13.32 -25.65
C GLY A 187 0.13 -14.46 -24.94
N MET A 188 -0.48 -14.20 -23.77
CA MET A 188 -1.18 -15.26 -23.03
C MET A 188 -2.58 -15.51 -23.57
N ALA A 189 -2.86 -16.75 -23.97
CA ALA A 189 -4.13 -17.17 -24.54
C ALA A 189 -5.20 -17.43 -23.47
N ASN A 190 -4.83 -18.07 -22.35
CA ASN A 190 -5.74 -18.28 -21.22
C ASN A 190 -5.79 -17.05 -20.32
N ARG A 191 -6.88 -16.28 -20.41
CA ARG A 191 -7.07 -15.00 -19.71
C ARG A 191 -8.52 -14.80 -19.28
N THR A 192 -8.99 -15.67 -18.39
CA THR A 192 -10.36 -15.55 -17.85
C THR A 192 -10.49 -14.21 -17.13
N LEU A 193 -11.49 -13.40 -17.51
CA LEU A 193 -11.67 -12.06 -16.96
C LEU A 193 -12.26 -12.11 -15.55
N GLY A 194 -11.80 -11.18 -14.71
CA GLY A 194 -12.41 -10.85 -13.43
C GLY A 194 -13.44 -9.73 -13.55
N THR A 195 -13.83 -9.18 -12.41
CA THR A 195 -14.85 -8.12 -12.33
C THR A 195 -14.33 -6.84 -11.68
N LEU A 196 -13.11 -6.84 -11.15
CA LEU A 196 -12.51 -5.67 -10.54
C LEU A 196 -12.19 -4.59 -11.60
N PRO A 197 -12.62 -3.33 -11.43
CA PRO A 197 -12.25 -2.27 -12.36
C PRO A 197 -10.73 -2.11 -12.49
N ALA A 198 -10.22 -2.02 -13.73
CA ALA A 198 -8.78 -2.00 -14.02
C ALA A 198 -8.00 -0.87 -13.32
N LYS A 199 -8.66 0.26 -13.00
CA LYS A 199 -8.04 1.35 -12.24
C LYS A 199 -7.57 0.92 -10.84
N TYR A 200 -8.28 -0.02 -10.22
CA TYR A 200 -7.97 -0.57 -8.90
C TYR A 200 -7.08 -1.80 -8.96
N ALA A 201 -6.87 -2.36 -10.15
CA ALA A 201 -6.04 -3.52 -10.34
C ALA A 201 -4.53 -3.15 -10.29
N PRO A 202 -3.70 -4.02 -9.70
CA PRO A 202 -2.26 -4.07 -9.91
C PRO A 202 -1.90 -4.10 -11.39
N SER A 203 -0.68 -3.67 -11.73
CA SER A 203 -0.29 -3.41 -13.12
C SER A 203 -0.33 -4.68 -13.96
N GLU A 204 0.11 -5.78 -13.36
CA GLU A 204 0.15 -7.12 -13.92
C GLU A 204 -1.24 -7.71 -14.21
N CYS A 205 -2.29 -7.16 -13.58
CA CYS A 205 -3.67 -7.61 -13.70
C CYS A 205 -4.56 -6.66 -14.52
N ARG A 206 -3.97 -5.67 -15.20
CA ARG A 206 -4.68 -4.75 -16.10
C ARG A 206 -4.84 -5.32 -17.50
#